data_AF-A0A7V9Z7F8-F1
#
_entry.id   AF-A0A7V9Z7F8-F1
#
_cell.length_a   1.000
_cell.length_b   1.000
_cell.length_c   1.000
_cell.angle_alpha   90.00
_cell.angle_beta   90.00
_cell.angle_gamma   90.00
#
_symmetry.space_group_name_H-M   'P 1'
#
loop_
_entity.id
_entity.type
_entity.pdbx_description
1 polymer ?
#
loop_
_entity_poly.entity_id
_entity_poly.type
_entity_poly.pdbx_seq_one_letter_code
_entity_poly.pdbx_strand_id
1 'polypeptide(L)' 'MTKVIGGERKIQDPDNLIYDIDWKSAEEIKKLELPYSEDREFLINDIQRNLK' A
#
# COMPACT_ATOMS: atom_id res chain seq x y z
N MET A 1 -7.93 -11.59 -11.87
CA MET A 1 -7.66 -10.15 -12.11
C MET A 1 -8.50 -9.38 -11.11
N THR A 2 -7.88 -8.72 -10.13
CA THR A 2 -8.63 -7.86 -9.21
C THR A 2 -8.89 -6.53 -9.90
N LYS A 3 -10.10 -5.99 -9.77
CA LYS A 3 -10.52 -4.74 -10.41
C LYS A 3 -11.03 -3.82 -9.32
N VAL A 4 -10.65 -2.55 -9.35
CA VAL A 4 -11.22 -1.55 -8.44
C VAL A 4 -12.73 -1.54 -8.68
N ILE A 5 -13.50 -1.96 -7.67
CA ILE A 5 -14.97 -2.04 -7.75
C ILE A 5 -15.66 -0.72 -7.37
N GLY A 6 -14.90 0.27 -6.91
CA GLY A 6 -15.37 1.60 -6.54
C GLY A 6 -14.35 2.33 -5.66
N GLY A 7 -14.62 3.62 -5.39
CA GLY A 7 -13.75 4.49 -4.58
C GLY A 7 -12.76 5.30 -5.42
N GLU A 8 -12.56 6.56 -5.02
CA GLU A 8 -11.59 7.46 -5.64
C GLU A 8 -10.41 7.65 -4.68
N ARG A 9 -9.20 7.69 -5.24
CA ARG A 9 -7.97 7.99 -4.52
C ARG A 9 -8.01 9.46 -4.09
N LYS A 10 -8.49 9.73 -2.87
CA LYS A 10 -8.61 11.08 -2.32
C LYS A 10 -7.83 11.19 -1.01
N ILE A 11 -6.85 12.09 -0.98
CA ILE A 11 -6.15 12.47 0.25
C ILE A 11 -7.14 13.29 1.09
N GLN A 12 -7.51 12.76 2.26
CA GLN A 12 -8.36 13.44 3.24
C GLN A 12 -7.53 13.71 4.48
N ASP A 13 -6.55 14.58 4.31
CA ASP A 13 -5.49 14.81 5.28
C ASP A 13 -5.55 16.27 5.76
N PRO A 14 -6.19 16.54 6.91
CA PRO A 14 -6.39 17.91 7.40
C PRO A 14 -5.09 18.57 7.87
N ASP A 15 -4.09 17.78 8.24
CA ASP A 15 -2.79 18.24 8.73
C ASP A 15 -1.69 18.31 7.63
N ASN A 16 -1.97 17.84 6.41
CA ASN A 16 -1.08 17.86 5.23
C ASN A 16 0.24 17.08 5.42
N LEU A 17 0.26 16.06 6.27
CA LEU A 17 1.36 15.11 6.41
C LEU A 17 1.41 14.06 5.29
N ILE A 18 0.29 13.80 4.62
CA ILE A 18 0.20 12.80 3.54
C ILE A 18 0.36 13.48 2.18
N TYR A 19 1.52 13.27 1.56
CA TYR A 19 1.84 13.83 0.24
C TYR A 19 1.24 13.03 -0.92
N ASP A 20 1.16 11.70 -0.81
CA ASP A 20 0.69 10.80 -1.87
C ASP A 20 0.14 9.47 -1.30
N ILE A 21 -0.77 8.78 -2.01
CA ILE A 21 -1.54 7.62 -1.47
C ILE A 21 -1.80 6.46 -2.45
N ASP A 22 -0.83 5.61 -2.81
CA ASP A 22 -1.05 4.67 -3.94
C ASP A 22 -1.54 3.28 -3.54
N TRP A 23 -2.29 2.63 -4.43
CA TRP A 23 -2.59 1.20 -4.32
C TRP A 23 -1.46 0.41 -4.96
N LYS A 24 -0.63 -0.23 -4.15
CA LYS A 24 0.53 -1.01 -4.61
C LYS A 24 0.28 -2.51 -4.52
N SER A 25 0.71 -3.23 -5.55
CA SER A 25 0.79 -4.69 -5.50
C SER A 25 1.95 -5.15 -4.60
N ALA A 26 1.92 -6.42 -4.17
CA ALA A 26 3.00 -6.99 -3.36
C ALA A 26 4.38 -6.91 -4.06
N GLU A 27 4.42 -6.98 -5.40
CA GLU A 27 5.66 -6.83 -6.17
C GLU A 27 6.17 -5.39 -6.20
N GLU A 28 5.27 -4.40 -6.24
CA GLU A 28 5.65 -2.99 -6.14
C GLU A 28 6.15 -2.63 -4.74
N ILE A 29 5.50 -3.17 -3.69
CA ILE A 29 5.97 -2.98 -2.30
C ILE A 29 7.40 -3.52 -2.12
N LYS A 30 7.80 -4.59 -2.82
CA LYS A 30 9.18 -5.10 -2.78
C LYS A 30 10.22 -4.13 -3.36
N LYS A 31 9.80 -3.19 -4.20
CA LYS A 31 10.67 -2.19 -4.85
C LYS A 31 10.59 -0.82 -4.20
N LEU A 32 9.62 -0.61 -3.30
CA LEU A 32 9.45 0.65 -2.61
C LEU A 32 10.64 0.92 -1.67
N GLU A 33 11.13 2.14 -1.67
CA GLU A 33 12.05 2.64 -0.65
C GLU A 33 11.24 2.93 0.62
N LEU A 34 11.35 2.02 1.59
CA LEU A 34 10.74 2.19 2.89
C LEU A 34 11.78 2.79 3.85
N PRO A 35 11.39 3.75 4.70
CA PRO A 35 12.27 4.26 5.75
C PRO A 35 12.78 3.15 6.67
N TYR A 36 11.97 2.09 6.84
CA TYR A 36 12.27 0.92 7.64
C TYR A 36 12.13 -0.35 6.79
N SER A 37 13.23 -1.09 6.62
CA SER A 37 13.22 -2.31 5.80
C SER A 37 12.43 -3.46 6.42
N GLU A 38 12.30 -3.47 7.76
CA GLU A 38 11.59 -4.50 8.54
C GLU A 38 10.09 -4.54 8.22
N ASP A 39 9.50 -3.39 7.93
CA ASP A 39 8.08 -3.27 7.58
C ASP A 39 7.74 -3.99 6.26
N ARG A 40 8.74 -4.19 5.39
CA ARG A 40 8.53 -4.83 4.08
C ARG A 40 8.01 -6.26 4.24
N GLU A 41 8.64 -7.05 5.10
CA GLU A 41 8.25 -8.44 5.31
C GLU A 41 6.85 -8.54 5.94
N PHE A 42 6.55 -7.65 6.89
CA PHE A 42 5.23 -7.56 7.49
C PHE A 42 4.13 -7.28 6.45
N LEU A 43 4.31 -6.24 5.63
CA LEU A 43 3.33 -5.84 4.60
C LEU A 43 3.10 -6.94 3.56
N ILE A 44 4.17 -7.60 3.10
CA ILE A 44 4.06 -8.69 2.11
C ILE A 44 3.32 -9.89 2.71
N ASN A 45 3.66 -10.28 3.93
CA ASN A 45 3.00 -11.40 4.61
C ASN A 45 1.51 -11.14 4.83
N ASP A 46 1.14 -9.92 5.22
CA ASP A 46 -0.27 -9.56 5.42
C ASP A 46 -1.07 -9.60 4.12
N ILE A 47 -0.53 -9.05 3.03
CA ILE A 47 -1.16 -9.10 1.70
C ILE A 47 -1.36 -10.56 1.25
N GLN A 48 -0.35 -11.42 1.44
CA GLN A 48 -0.45 -12.84 1.07
C GLN A 48 -1.44 -13.62 1.94
N ARG A 49 -1.60 -13.24 3.20
CA ARG A 49 -2.57 -13.86 4.12
C ARG A 49 -4.01 -13.56 3.70
N ASN A 50 -4.29 -12.35 3.24
CA ASN A 50 -5.62 -11.92 2.80
C ASN A 50 -6.00 -12.40 1.37
N LEU A 51 -5.09 -13.08 0.67
CA LEU A 51 -5.34 -13.69 -0.64
C LEU A 51 -5.82 -15.16 -0.57
N LYS A 52 -5.94 -15.74 0.63
CA LYS A 52 -6.50 -17.08 0.88
C LYS A 52 -8.00 -17.00 1.19
#